data_AF-A0A929WWY5-F1
#
_entry.id   AF-A0A929WWY5-F1
#
_cell.length_a   1.000
_cell.length_b   1.000
_cell.length_c   1.000
_cell.angle_alpha   90.00
_cell.angle_beta   90.00
_cell.angle_gamma   90.00
#
_symmetry.space_group_name_H-M   'P 1'
#
loop_
_entity.id
_entity.type
_entity.pdbx_description
1 polymer ?
#
loop_
_entity_poly.entity_id
_entity_poly.type
_entity_poly.pdbx_seq_one_letter_code
_entity_poly.pdbx_strand_id
1 'polypeptide(L)'
;MAGHVVKVSVVADTKKFSRAFSGLARETGLSNLASAGKQAVTTLATVAAAGAAAIGVAGAKAVSMAADLEQSTGAIEAVFKSGADQMKAFADTAATSVGLTKNEYQELGTLLGAQLKNGGTSIDQLAGKTNELIGVAADLAAQFGGSTADAVGALSSALKGERDPIERYGVSLKQASIDAKAAELGFTKVGGSFDNEAQQAATLALIMEQTADAHGAFAREGDTLSHQIQVLKAHMG
;
A
#
# COMPACT_ATOMS: atom_id res chain seq x y z
N MET A 1 46.08 -22.37 13.34
CA MET A 1 44.62 -22.42 13.11
C MET A 1 44.03 -23.19 14.29
N ALA A 2 43.04 -22.80 15.08
CA ALA A 2 41.97 -21.78 15.07
C ALA A 2 41.77 -21.35 16.55
N GLY A 3 41.36 -20.14 16.95
CA GLY A 3 40.21 -19.34 16.54
C GLY A 3 39.67 -18.71 17.84
N HIS A 4 40.10 -17.50 18.17
CA HIS A 4 39.62 -16.78 19.35
C HIS A 4 38.18 -16.31 19.11
N VAL A 5 37.22 -16.92 19.80
CA VAL A 5 35.82 -16.49 19.78
C VAL A 5 35.68 -15.27 20.70
N VAL A 6 35.48 -14.11 20.09
CA VAL A 6 35.17 -12.85 20.78
C VAL A 6 33.78 -12.97 21.41
N LYS A 7 33.72 -13.09 22.74
CA LYS A 7 32.48 -12.91 23.51
C LYS A 7 32.14 -11.42 23.51
N VAL A 8 31.38 -10.95 22.53
CA VAL A 8 30.76 -9.62 22.58
C VAL A 8 29.61 -9.70 23.57
N SER A 9 29.80 -9.11 24.74
CA SER A 9 28.77 -8.96 25.78
C SER A 9 27.64 -8.06 25.29
N VAL A 10 26.60 -8.66 24.73
CA VAL A 10 25.27 -8.04 24.52
C VAL A 10 24.52 -8.04 25.84
N VAL A 11 25.00 -7.25 26.79
CA VAL A 11 24.29 -6.89 28.03
C VAL A 11 24.35 -5.37 28.17
N ALA A 12 23.71 -4.68 27.25
CA ALA A 12 23.32 -3.28 27.32
C ALA A 12 22.10 -3.17 26.38
N ASP A 13 20.91 -2.71 26.75
CA ASP A 13 20.55 -1.84 27.85
C ASP A 13 19.02 -1.85 28.05
N THR A 14 18.42 -3.01 28.34
CA THR A 14 16.95 -3.18 28.51
C THR A 14 16.38 -2.25 29.60
N LYS A 15 17.20 -1.87 30.59
CA LYS A 15 16.82 -0.93 31.66
C LYS A 15 16.84 0.54 31.22
N LYS A 16 17.62 0.94 30.21
CA LYS A 16 17.57 2.29 29.63
C LYS A 16 16.45 2.43 28.61
N PHE A 17 16.19 1.40 27.81
CA PHE A 17 15.06 1.38 26.88
C PHE A 17 13.71 1.48 27.62
N SER A 18 13.52 0.68 28.67
CA SER A 18 12.32 0.77 29.53
C SER A 18 12.18 2.14 30.20
N ARG A 19 13.30 2.79 30.56
CA ARG A 19 13.29 4.14 31.13
C ARG A 19 12.96 5.23 30.09
N ALA A 20 13.51 5.14 28.88
CA ALA A 20 13.20 6.06 27.78
C ALA A 20 11.73 5.94 27.35
N PHE A 21 11.21 4.71 27.25
CA PHE A 21 9.82 4.44 26.94
C PHE A 21 8.86 4.89 28.06
N SER A 22 9.26 4.71 29.33
CA SER A 22 8.50 5.23 30.48
C SER A 22 8.53 6.75 30.58
N GLY A 23 9.57 7.39 30.06
CA GLY A 23 9.65 8.85 29.92
C GLY A 23 8.67 9.35 28.86
N LEU A 24 8.68 8.71 27.69
CA LEU A 24 7.81 9.03 26.56
C LEU A 24 6.30 8.86 26.90
N ALA A 25 5.95 7.81 27.65
CA ALA A 25 4.57 7.59 28.11
C ALA A 25 4.10 8.61 29.16
N ARG A 26 5.04 9.23 29.88
CA ARG A 26 4.75 10.21 30.93
C ARG A 26 4.67 11.64 30.40
N GLU A 27 5.34 11.91 29.28
CA GLU A 27 5.40 13.22 28.62
C GLU A 27 4.23 13.46 27.64
N THR A 28 3.57 12.39 27.17
CA THR A 28 2.50 12.46 26.15
C THR A 28 1.07 12.26 26.69
N GLY A 29 0.88 12.04 28.00
CA GLY A 29 -0.44 12.00 28.65
C GLY A 29 -1.37 10.83 28.25
N LEU A 30 -0.87 9.83 27.52
CA LEU A 30 -1.64 8.71 26.95
C LEU A 30 -1.79 7.53 27.92
N SER A 31 -2.38 7.77 29.10
CA SER A 31 -2.54 6.75 30.16
C SER A 31 -3.39 5.54 29.75
N ASN A 32 -4.26 5.68 28.74
CA ASN A 32 -5.16 4.61 28.30
C ASN A 32 -4.58 3.73 27.19
N LEU A 33 -3.47 4.15 26.56
CA LEU A 33 -2.68 3.32 25.65
C LEU A 33 -1.68 2.44 26.41
N ALA A 34 -1.41 2.77 27.68
CA ALA A 34 -0.43 2.08 28.51
C ALA A 34 -0.86 0.66 28.95
N SER A 35 -2.15 0.34 28.95
CA SER A 35 -2.64 -1.02 29.30
C SER A 35 -2.51 -1.99 28.13
N ALA A 36 -2.94 -1.59 26.93
CA ALA A 36 -2.73 -2.34 25.69
C ALA A 36 -1.25 -2.41 25.31
N GLY A 37 -0.51 -1.30 25.50
CA GLY A 37 0.93 -1.24 25.34
C GLY A 37 1.70 -2.08 26.35
N LYS A 38 1.27 -2.17 27.62
CA LYS A 38 1.93 -3.05 28.60
C LYS A 38 1.83 -4.52 28.19
N GLN A 39 0.68 -4.95 27.67
CA GLN A 39 0.48 -6.35 27.33
C GLN A 39 1.28 -6.74 26.08
N ALA A 40 1.30 -5.86 25.07
CA ALA A 40 2.14 -5.98 23.87
C ALA A 40 3.65 -5.91 24.20
N VAL A 41 4.05 -5.00 25.09
CA VAL A 41 5.45 -4.88 25.54
C VAL A 41 5.85 -6.07 26.41
N THR A 42 4.96 -6.63 27.24
CA THR A 42 5.28 -7.85 28.00
C THR A 42 5.38 -9.09 27.11
N THR A 43 4.58 -9.19 26.04
CA THR A 43 4.71 -10.28 25.06
C THR A 43 5.96 -10.11 24.19
N LEU A 44 6.32 -8.88 23.83
CA LEU A 44 7.58 -8.58 23.15
C LEU A 44 8.80 -8.78 24.05
N ALA A 45 8.69 -8.47 25.35
CA ALA A 45 9.77 -8.62 26.32
C ALA A 45 9.99 -10.08 26.74
N THR A 46 8.94 -10.91 26.80
CA THR A 46 9.09 -12.36 27.01
C THR A 46 9.70 -13.05 25.79
N VAL A 47 9.43 -12.56 24.57
CA VAL A 47 10.10 -13.00 23.34
C VAL A 47 11.55 -12.49 23.27
N ALA A 48 11.83 -11.28 23.76
CA ALA A 48 13.18 -10.70 23.79
C ALA A 48 14.09 -11.30 24.89
N ALA A 49 13.53 -11.95 25.91
CA ALA A 49 14.30 -12.67 26.94
C ALA A 49 14.99 -13.95 26.39
N ALA A 50 14.56 -14.45 25.22
CA ALA A 50 15.32 -15.40 24.41
C ALA A 50 16.40 -14.65 23.60
N GLY A 51 17.43 -14.19 24.31
CA GLY A 51 18.42 -13.23 23.84
C GLY A 51 19.20 -13.63 22.59
N ALA A 52 19.67 -12.60 21.87
CA ALA A 52 20.44 -12.60 20.61
C ALA A 52 19.64 -12.89 19.32
N ALA A 53 18.81 -13.93 19.26
CA ALA A 53 18.06 -14.24 18.03
C ALA A 53 16.97 -13.21 17.71
N ALA A 54 16.22 -12.74 18.72
CA ALA A 54 15.13 -11.78 18.52
C ALA A 54 15.62 -10.38 18.12
N ILE A 55 16.79 -9.93 18.63
CA ILE A 55 17.40 -8.64 18.26
C ILE A 55 18.04 -8.73 16.88
N GLY A 56 18.65 -9.87 16.53
CA GLY A 56 19.14 -10.13 15.17
C GLY A 56 18.01 -10.16 14.14
N VAL A 57 16.87 -10.77 14.47
CA VAL A 57 15.69 -10.83 13.59
C VAL A 57 14.99 -9.47 13.50
N ALA A 58 14.84 -8.73 14.60
CA ALA A 58 14.26 -7.38 14.56
C ALA A 58 15.18 -6.37 13.84
N GLY A 59 16.49 -6.46 14.05
CA GLY A 59 17.50 -5.64 13.37
C GLY A 59 17.61 -5.98 11.88
N ALA A 60 17.62 -7.26 11.51
CA ALA A 60 17.61 -7.69 10.12
C ALA A 60 16.31 -7.27 9.41
N LYS A 61 15.17 -7.36 10.09
CA LYS A 61 13.88 -6.90 9.56
C LYS A 61 13.84 -5.37 9.38
N ALA A 62 14.40 -4.61 10.31
CA ALA A 62 14.49 -3.15 10.17
C ALA A 62 15.41 -2.74 8.99
N VAL A 63 16.54 -3.44 8.81
CA VAL A 63 17.44 -3.21 7.68
C VAL A 63 16.80 -3.62 6.37
N SER A 64 16.09 -4.75 6.30
CA SER A 64 15.39 -5.16 5.08
C SER A 64 14.27 -4.18 4.74
N MET A 65 13.47 -3.75 5.71
CA MET A 65 12.42 -2.75 5.49
C MET A 65 12.99 -1.42 5.00
N ALA A 66 14.14 -0.97 5.53
CA ALA A 66 14.80 0.24 5.05
C ALA A 66 15.32 0.07 3.61
N ALA A 67 15.88 -1.09 3.28
CA ALA A 67 16.36 -1.39 1.93
C ALA A 67 15.20 -1.51 0.92
N ASP A 68 14.11 -2.19 1.30
CA ASP A 68 12.90 -2.32 0.49
C ASP A 68 12.26 -0.94 0.26
N LEU A 69 12.21 -0.10 1.29
CA LEU A 69 11.73 1.28 1.19
C LEU A 69 12.62 2.15 0.30
N GLU A 70 13.94 2.01 0.41
CA GLU A 70 14.89 2.71 -0.47
C GLU A 70 14.67 2.29 -1.93
N GLN A 71 14.51 0.98 -2.18
CA GLN A 71 14.24 0.43 -3.50
C GLN A 71 12.91 0.93 -4.07
N SER A 72 11.82 0.88 -3.29
CA SER A 72 10.51 1.34 -3.74
C SER A 72 10.47 2.85 -3.95
N THR A 73 11.22 3.62 -3.16
CA THR A 73 11.43 5.07 -3.39
C THR A 73 12.13 5.33 -4.72
N GLY A 74 13.21 4.61 -5.00
CA GLY A 74 13.91 4.74 -6.29
C GLY A 74 13.03 4.32 -7.48
N ALA A 75 12.18 3.31 -7.31
CA ALA A 75 11.24 2.88 -8.34
C ALA A 75 10.17 3.94 -8.65
N ILE A 76 9.62 4.59 -7.62
CA ILE A 76 8.70 5.72 -7.78
C ILE A 76 9.39 6.88 -8.51
N GLU A 77 10.62 7.23 -8.14
CA GLU A 77 11.38 8.28 -8.82
C GLU A 77 11.60 7.97 -10.30
N ALA A 78 11.91 6.73 -10.64
CA ALA A 78 12.13 6.30 -12.02
C ALA A 78 10.86 6.36 -12.88
N VAL A 79 9.70 5.97 -12.32
CA VAL A 79 8.42 5.95 -13.05
C VAL A 79 7.81 7.34 -13.17
N PHE A 80 7.75 8.08 -12.07
CA PHE A 80 6.99 9.33 -11.94
C PHE A 80 7.81 10.59 -12.18
N LYS A 81 9.16 10.53 -12.12
CA LYS A 81 10.06 11.65 -12.38
C LYS A 81 9.65 12.91 -11.58
N SER A 82 9.16 13.96 -12.23
CA SER A 82 8.68 15.19 -11.58
C SER A 82 7.49 14.97 -10.63
N GLY A 83 6.69 13.92 -10.84
CA GLY A 83 5.58 13.55 -9.94
C GLY A 83 6.00 12.68 -8.75
N ALA A 84 7.28 12.33 -8.61
CA ALA A 84 7.75 11.41 -7.57
C ALA A 84 7.54 11.97 -6.16
N ASP A 85 7.79 13.27 -5.94
CA ASP A 85 7.60 13.89 -4.63
C ASP A 85 6.12 13.90 -4.21
N GLN A 86 5.21 14.05 -5.18
CA GLN A 86 3.78 13.93 -4.94
C GLN A 86 3.41 12.49 -4.52
N MET A 87 3.96 11.49 -5.19
CA MET A 87 3.76 10.09 -4.82
C MET A 87 4.31 9.76 -3.43
N LYS A 88 5.48 10.30 -3.06
CA LYS A 88 6.04 10.14 -1.71
C LYS A 88 5.15 10.77 -0.63
N ALA A 89 4.61 11.96 -0.90
CA ALA A 89 3.66 12.62 0.01
C ALA A 89 2.38 11.80 0.20
N PHE A 90 1.86 11.19 -0.88
CA PHE A 90 0.74 10.26 -0.75
C PHE A 90 1.12 9.01 0.07
N ALA A 91 2.31 8.45 -0.17
CA ALA A 91 2.84 7.31 0.56
C ALA A 91 2.97 7.58 2.08
N ASP A 92 3.32 8.81 2.47
CA ASP A 92 3.41 9.22 3.88
C ASP A 92 2.04 9.20 4.58
N THR A 93 0.95 9.36 3.83
CA THR A 93 -0.42 9.33 4.36
C THR A 93 -1.13 8.00 4.11
N ALA A 94 -0.52 7.10 3.33
CA ALA A 94 -1.17 5.89 2.80
C ALA A 94 -1.73 4.96 3.88
N ALA A 95 -1.07 4.89 5.03
CA ALA A 95 -1.53 4.04 6.13
C ALA A 95 -2.90 4.48 6.66
N THR A 96 -3.17 5.79 6.66
CA THR A 96 -4.46 6.34 7.14
C THR A 96 -5.46 6.52 6.00
N SER A 97 -5.01 6.88 4.80
CA SER A 97 -5.90 7.20 3.68
C SER A 97 -6.38 5.96 2.92
N VAL A 98 -5.56 4.93 2.81
CA VAL A 98 -5.84 3.73 2.02
C VAL A 98 -5.44 2.42 2.70
N GLY A 99 -4.95 2.47 3.94
CA GLY A 99 -4.64 1.28 4.73
C GLY A 99 -3.47 0.45 4.17
N LEU A 100 -2.49 1.11 3.56
CA LEU A 100 -1.26 0.50 3.03
C LEU A 100 -0.03 1.03 3.77
N THR A 101 0.99 0.19 3.97
CA THR A 101 2.30 0.68 4.40
C THR A 101 2.90 1.62 3.35
N LYS A 102 3.85 2.45 3.76
CA LYS A 102 4.57 3.34 2.83
C LYS A 102 5.27 2.54 1.72
N ASN A 103 5.82 1.36 2.04
CA ASN A 103 6.46 0.51 1.05
C ASN A 103 5.45 -0.09 0.05
N GLU A 104 4.35 -0.68 0.55
CA GLU A 104 3.30 -1.25 -0.31
C GLU A 104 2.71 -0.19 -1.24
N TYR A 105 2.42 1.01 -0.73
CA TYR A 105 1.91 2.10 -1.55
C TYR A 105 2.87 2.44 -2.70
N GLN A 106 4.18 2.49 -2.43
CA GLN A 106 5.17 2.80 -3.45
C GLN A 106 5.34 1.67 -4.47
N GLU A 107 5.34 0.41 -4.05
CA GLU A 107 5.41 -0.74 -4.96
C GLU A 107 4.18 -0.83 -5.87
N LEU A 108 2.99 -0.76 -5.27
CA LEU A 108 1.70 -0.81 -5.98
C LEU A 108 1.50 0.43 -6.87
N GLY A 109 1.91 1.60 -6.38
CA GLY A 109 1.92 2.85 -7.14
C GLY A 109 2.88 2.81 -8.33
N THR A 110 4.07 2.22 -8.17
CA THR A 110 5.00 2.00 -9.28
C THR A 110 4.38 1.11 -10.36
N LEU A 111 3.75 0.00 -9.94
CA LEU A 111 3.08 -0.94 -10.85
C LEU A 111 1.95 -0.26 -11.65
N LEU A 112 1.00 0.37 -10.95
CA LEU A 112 -0.12 1.06 -11.58
C LEU A 112 0.35 2.25 -12.42
N GLY A 113 1.31 3.02 -11.93
CA GLY A 113 1.92 4.13 -12.66
C GLY A 113 2.57 3.69 -13.96
N ALA A 114 3.34 2.59 -13.94
CA ALA A 114 3.90 2.03 -15.17
C ALA A 114 2.82 1.60 -16.15
N GLN A 115 1.74 0.96 -15.68
CA GLN A 115 0.61 0.55 -16.52
C GLN A 115 -0.12 1.75 -17.13
N LEU A 116 -0.46 2.76 -16.33
CA LEU A 116 -1.12 3.98 -16.80
C LEU A 116 -0.28 4.75 -17.81
N LYS A 117 1.04 4.83 -17.57
CA LYS A 117 1.99 5.46 -18.49
C LYS A 117 2.05 4.71 -19.81
N ASN A 118 2.08 3.37 -19.77
CA ASN A 118 2.02 2.55 -20.98
C ASN A 118 0.68 2.69 -21.72
N GLY A 119 -0.40 2.95 -20.99
CA GLY A 119 -1.72 3.28 -21.56
C GLY A 119 -1.90 4.72 -22.02
N GLY A 120 -0.81 5.50 -22.12
CA GLY A 120 -0.83 6.85 -22.67
C GLY A 120 -1.10 7.97 -21.66
N THR A 121 -1.13 7.69 -20.35
CA THR A 121 -1.25 8.73 -19.34
C THR A 121 -0.01 9.62 -19.31
N SER A 122 -0.22 10.94 -19.41
CA SER A 122 0.86 11.93 -19.34
C SER A 122 1.53 11.95 -17.96
N ILE A 123 2.82 12.28 -17.93
CA ILE A 123 3.61 12.30 -16.67
C ILE A 123 3.02 13.25 -15.62
N ASP A 124 2.45 14.38 -16.06
CA ASP A 124 1.87 15.41 -15.19
C ASP A 124 0.58 14.93 -14.52
N GLN A 125 -0.15 14.00 -15.14
CA GLN A 125 -1.37 13.42 -14.59
C GLN A 125 -1.13 12.08 -13.89
N LEU A 126 0.05 11.48 -14.09
CA LEU A 126 0.33 10.11 -13.70
C LEU A 126 0.18 9.91 -12.20
N ALA A 127 0.82 10.75 -11.40
CA ALA A 127 0.78 10.65 -9.94
C ALA A 127 -0.65 10.76 -9.39
N GLY A 128 -1.42 11.75 -9.87
CA GLY A 128 -2.81 11.95 -9.46
C GLY A 128 -3.70 10.75 -9.81
N LYS A 129 -3.62 10.26 -11.06
CA LYS A 129 -4.42 9.12 -11.53
C LYS A 129 -4.03 7.81 -10.85
N THR A 130 -2.74 7.61 -10.56
CA THR A 130 -2.31 6.45 -9.77
C THR A 130 -2.88 6.49 -8.37
N ASN A 131 -2.78 7.64 -7.68
CA ASN A 131 -3.33 7.79 -6.33
C ASN A 131 -4.86 7.61 -6.30
N GLU A 132 -5.57 8.16 -7.29
CA GLU A 132 -7.01 7.96 -7.45
C GLU A 132 -7.37 6.47 -7.56
N LEU A 133 -6.64 5.72 -8.39
CA LEU A 133 -6.87 4.28 -8.54
C LEU A 133 -6.57 3.48 -7.27
N ILE A 134 -5.53 3.84 -6.52
CA ILE A 134 -5.26 3.21 -5.22
C ILE A 134 -6.38 3.56 -4.21
N GLY A 135 -6.91 4.78 -4.25
CA GLY A 135 -8.07 5.18 -3.45
C GLY A 135 -9.29 4.33 -3.78
N VAL A 136 -9.62 4.17 -5.07
CA VAL A 136 -10.71 3.29 -5.51
C VAL A 136 -10.48 1.85 -5.08
N ALA A 137 -9.25 1.33 -5.14
CA ALA A 137 -8.95 0.00 -4.62
C ALA A 137 -9.24 -0.11 -3.12
N ALA A 138 -8.85 0.89 -2.33
CA ALA A 138 -9.11 0.90 -0.89
C ALA A 138 -10.61 0.94 -0.59
N ASP A 139 -11.35 1.74 -1.35
CA ASP A 139 -12.80 1.85 -1.28
C ASP A 139 -13.50 0.52 -1.62
N LEU A 140 -13.05 -0.17 -2.68
CA LEU A 140 -13.56 -1.48 -3.05
C LEU A 140 -13.24 -2.54 -1.99
N ALA A 141 -12.02 -2.54 -1.45
CA ALA A 141 -11.64 -3.44 -0.37
C ALA A 141 -12.48 -3.19 0.89
N ALA A 142 -12.77 -1.94 1.23
CA ALA A 142 -13.64 -1.60 2.35
C ALA A 142 -15.08 -2.07 2.12
N GLN A 143 -15.62 -1.89 0.91
CA GLN A 143 -17.01 -2.20 0.59
C GLN A 143 -17.28 -3.70 0.42
N PHE A 144 -16.38 -4.43 -0.23
CA PHE A 144 -16.57 -5.85 -0.59
C PHE A 144 -15.70 -6.80 0.26
N GLY A 145 -14.80 -6.26 1.09
CA GLY A 145 -13.86 -7.02 1.89
C GLY A 145 -12.55 -7.34 1.14
N GLY A 146 -11.53 -7.75 1.91
CA GLY A 146 -10.17 -8.00 1.43
C GLY A 146 -9.20 -6.91 1.88
N SER A 147 -7.99 -6.92 1.31
CA SER A 147 -7.01 -5.86 1.55
C SER A 147 -6.96 -4.87 0.39
N THR A 148 -6.56 -3.63 0.66
CA THR A 148 -6.32 -2.64 -0.39
C THR A 148 -5.31 -3.15 -1.43
N ALA A 149 -4.28 -3.89 -1.00
CA ALA A 149 -3.29 -4.48 -1.91
C ALA A 149 -3.92 -5.49 -2.89
N ASP A 150 -4.85 -6.33 -2.42
CA ASP A 150 -5.56 -7.29 -3.27
C ASP A 150 -6.46 -6.60 -4.30
N ALA A 151 -7.09 -5.48 -3.91
CA ALA A 151 -7.92 -4.68 -4.80
C ALA A 151 -7.08 -3.95 -5.84
N VAL A 152 -5.91 -3.40 -5.47
CA VAL A 152 -4.96 -2.80 -6.42
C VAL A 152 -4.46 -3.88 -7.40
N GLY A 153 -4.15 -5.08 -6.92
CA GLY A 153 -3.79 -6.22 -7.76
C GLY A 153 -4.88 -6.54 -8.79
N ALA A 154 -6.14 -6.54 -8.37
CA ALA A 154 -7.27 -6.78 -9.28
C ALA A 154 -7.43 -5.67 -10.34
N LEU A 155 -7.27 -4.40 -9.96
CA LEU A 155 -7.27 -3.28 -10.91
C LEU A 155 -6.12 -3.40 -11.91
N SER A 156 -4.91 -3.74 -11.43
CA SER A 156 -3.74 -3.98 -12.27
C SER A 156 -3.96 -5.12 -13.27
N SER A 157 -4.59 -6.22 -12.85
CA SER A 157 -5.00 -7.31 -13.75
C SER A 157 -6.02 -6.83 -14.79
N ALA A 158 -7.03 -6.06 -14.38
CA ALA A 158 -8.02 -5.51 -15.30
C ALA A 158 -7.38 -4.63 -16.39
N LEU A 159 -6.42 -3.77 -16.02
CA LEU A 159 -5.65 -2.95 -16.97
C LEU A 159 -4.75 -3.77 -17.91
N LYS A 160 -4.39 -5.00 -17.53
CA LYS A 160 -3.67 -5.96 -18.40
C LYS A 160 -4.61 -6.81 -19.27
N GLY A 161 -5.93 -6.70 -19.06
CA GLY A 161 -6.95 -7.45 -19.78
C GLY A 161 -7.46 -8.70 -19.05
N GLU A 162 -6.96 -9.00 -17.85
CA GLU A 162 -7.45 -10.07 -16.97
C GLU A 162 -8.57 -9.54 -16.08
N ARG A 163 -9.81 -9.99 -16.34
CA ARG A 163 -11.01 -9.32 -15.79
C ARG A 163 -11.62 -10.05 -14.61
N ASP A 164 -11.42 -11.35 -14.52
CA ASP A 164 -11.93 -12.18 -13.43
C ASP A 164 -11.59 -11.64 -12.02
N PRO A 165 -10.37 -11.12 -11.75
CA PRO A 165 -10.02 -10.66 -10.41
C PRO A 165 -10.80 -9.44 -9.92
N ILE A 166 -11.32 -8.60 -10.84
CA ILE A 166 -12.06 -7.39 -10.47
C ILE A 166 -13.56 -7.67 -10.28
N GLU A 167 -14.08 -8.78 -10.79
CA GLU A 167 -15.51 -9.14 -10.68
C GLU A 167 -15.96 -9.35 -9.23
N ARG A 168 -15.06 -9.80 -8.34
CA ARG A 168 -15.35 -9.92 -6.89
C ARG A 168 -15.66 -8.58 -6.21
N TYR A 169 -15.27 -7.47 -6.84
CA TYR A 169 -15.55 -6.12 -6.37
C TYR A 169 -16.74 -5.47 -7.12
N GLY A 170 -17.59 -6.29 -7.75
CA GLY A 170 -18.81 -5.83 -8.41
C GLY A 170 -18.60 -5.21 -9.80
N VAL A 171 -17.39 -5.26 -10.36
CA VAL A 171 -17.08 -4.68 -11.67
C VAL A 171 -17.15 -5.76 -12.75
N SER A 172 -18.03 -5.60 -13.74
CA SER A 172 -18.11 -6.49 -14.90
C SER A 172 -17.51 -5.83 -16.15
N LEU A 173 -16.49 -6.46 -16.72
CA LEU A 173 -15.77 -5.94 -17.88
C LEU A 173 -15.97 -6.85 -19.11
N LYS A 174 -17.02 -6.61 -19.87
CA LYS A 174 -17.27 -7.32 -21.14
C LYS A 174 -16.59 -6.59 -22.29
N GLN A 175 -16.07 -7.35 -23.28
CA GLN A 175 -15.42 -6.74 -24.46
C GLN A 175 -16.35 -5.77 -25.18
N ALA A 176 -17.63 -6.14 -25.32
CA ALA A 176 -18.64 -5.27 -25.93
C ALA A 176 -18.81 -3.94 -25.18
N SER A 177 -18.79 -3.96 -23.84
CA SER A 177 -18.88 -2.74 -23.01
C SER A 177 -17.63 -1.88 -23.16
N ILE A 178 -16.44 -2.49 -23.22
CA ILE A 178 -15.17 -1.77 -23.41
C ILE A 178 -15.13 -1.13 -24.80
N ASP A 179 -15.50 -1.86 -25.84
CA ASP A 179 -15.58 -1.32 -27.21
C ASP A 179 -16.59 -0.16 -27.30
N ALA A 180 -17.75 -0.31 -26.65
CA ALA A 180 -18.75 0.75 -26.59
C ALA A 180 -18.23 1.99 -25.86
N LYS A 181 -17.55 1.81 -24.72
CA LYS A 181 -16.98 2.91 -23.95
C LYS A 181 -15.81 3.57 -24.69
N ALA A 182 -14.98 2.81 -25.39
CA ALA A 182 -13.91 3.35 -26.23
C ALA A 182 -14.48 4.23 -27.36
N ALA A 183 -15.57 3.80 -28.00
CA ALA A 183 -16.28 4.61 -28.99
C ALA A 183 -16.88 5.89 -28.37
N GLU A 184 -17.47 5.79 -27.17
CA GLU A 184 -18.03 6.92 -26.42
C GLU A 184 -16.94 7.96 -26.05
N LEU A 185 -15.75 7.49 -25.68
CA LEU A 185 -14.57 8.33 -25.43
C LEU A 185 -13.96 8.94 -26.70
N GLY A 186 -14.52 8.65 -27.88
CA GLY A 186 -14.13 9.23 -29.16
C GLY A 186 -12.95 8.54 -29.84
N PHE A 187 -12.54 7.36 -29.35
CA PHE A 187 -11.52 6.57 -30.04
C PHE A 187 -12.08 5.98 -31.34
N THR A 188 -11.19 5.78 -32.32
CA THR A 188 -11.53 5.15 -33.60
C THR A 188 -10.85 3.81 -33.74
N LYS A 189 -11.57 2.82 -34.29
CA LYS A 189 -10.97 1.52 -34.60
C LYS A 189 -9.95 1.64 -35.72
N VAL A 190 -8.79 1.01 -35.55
CA VAL A 190 -7.76 0.88 -36.59
C VAL A 190 -7.66 -0.61 -36.94
N GLY A 191 -7.93 -0.96 -38.19
CA GLY A 191 -7.88 -2.38 -38.62
C GLY A 191 -8.99 -3.28 -38.04
N GLY A 192 -10.09 -2.71 -37.53
CA GLY A 192 -11.24 -3.45 -37.01
C GLY A 192 -11.30 -3.58 -35.48
N SER A 193 -10.26 -3.17 -34.76
CA SER A 193 -10.20 -3.14 -33.30
C SER A 193 -9.74 -1.77 -32.77
N PHE A 194 -10.03 -1.50 -31.50
CA PHE A 194 -9.38 -0.41 -30.78
C PHE A 194 -7.92 -0.78 -30.48
N ASP A 195 -7.04 0.22 -30.40
CA ASP A 195 -5.68 0.02 -29.91
C ASP A 195 -5.68 -0.23 -28.40
N ASN A 196 -4.51 -0.60 -27.86
CA ASN A 196 -4.38 -0.99 -26.46
C ASN A 196 -4.66 0.19 -25.53
N GLU A 197 -4.25 1.39 -25.94
CA GLU A 197 -4.45 2.65 -25.24
C GLU A 197 -5.94 2.96 -25.11
N ALA A 198 -6.72 2.87 -26.20
CA ALA A 198 -8.16 3.05 -26.16
C ALA A 198 -8.86 1.98 -25.30
N GLN A 199 -8.42 0.73 -25.37
CA GLN A 199 -8.98 -0.34 -24.54
C GLN A 199 -8.69 -0.12 -23.05
N GLN A 200 -7.49 0.32 -22.69
CA GLN A 200 -7.14 0.62 -21.30
C GLN A 200 -7.89 1.84 -20.78
N ALA A 201 -7.99 2.91 -21.56
CA ALA A 201 -8.76 4.10 -21.21
C ALA A 201 -10.25 3.77 -21.00
N ALA A 202 -10.84 2.98 -21.89
CA ALA A 202 -12.22 2.52 -21.78
C ALA A 202 -12.43 1.58 -20.58
N THR A 203 -11.50 0.68 -20.32
CA THR A 203 -11.52 -0.21 -19.15
C THR A 203 -11.48 0.60 -17.85
N LEU A 204 -10.57 1.57 -17.77
CA LEU A 204 -10.47 2.48 -16.63
C LEU A 204 -11.76 3.27 -16.42
N ALA A 205 -12.32 3.83 -17.49
CA ALA A 205 -13.57 4.57 -17.41
C ALA A 205 -14.74 3.70 -16.92
N LEU A 206 -14.85 2.46 -17.40
CA LEU A 206 -15.88 1.52 -16.94
C LEU A 206 -15.71 1.10 -15.49
N ILE A 207 -14.46 0.89 -15.04
CA ILE A 207 -14.18 0.62 -13.63
C ILE A 207 -14.70 1.81 -12.81
N MET A 208 -14.24 3.03 -13.10
CA MET A 208 -14.64 4.22 -12.35
C MET A 208 -16.16 4.44 -12.33
N GLU A 209 -16.84 4.17 -13.45
CA GLU A 209 -18.30 4.28 -13.55
C GLU A 209 -19.02 3.23 -12.69
N GLN A 210 -18.58 1.96 -12.75
CA GLN A 210 -19.20 0.88 -11.99
C GLN A 210 -18.84 0.90 -10.50
N THR A 211 -17.72 1.51 -10.13
CA THR A 211 -17.27 1.61 -8.75
C THR A 211 -17.76 2.86 -8.05
N ALA A 212 -18.46 3.76 -8.75
CA ALA A 212 -18.89 5.08 -8.25
C ALA A 212 -19.50 5.05 -6.84
N ASP A 213 -20.35 4.05 -6.55
CA ASP A 213 -21.00 3.88 -5.24
C ASP A 213 -20.02 3.53 -4.11
N ALA A 214 -18.91 2.88 -4.44
CA ALA A 214 -17.87 2.52 -3.49
C ALA A 214 -17.00 3.72 -3.10
N HIS A 215 -16.94 4.81 -3.89
CA HIS A 215 -16.05 5.93 -3.59
C HIS A 215 -16.29 6.50 -2.19
N GLY A 216 -15.20 6.66 -1.44
CA GLY A 216 -15.19 7.08 -0.04
C GLY A 216 -15.63 6.01 0.97
N ALA A 217 -15.86 4.76 0.56
CA ALA A 217 -16.19 3.67 1.48
C ALA A 217 -15.07 3.43 2.50
N PHE A 218 -13.80 3.55 2.10
CA PHE A 218 -12.68 3.36 3.02
C PHE A 218 -12.71 4.36 4.17
N ALA A 219 -13.00 5.63 3.87
CA ALA A 219 -13.15 6.67 4.90
C ALA A 219 -14.39 6.46 5.78
N ARG A 220 -15.51 5.96 5.22
CA ARG A 220 -16.75 5.68 5.98
C ARG A 220 -16.60 4.51 6.96
N GLU A 221 -15.77 3.53 6.62
CA GLU A 221 -15.59 2.30 7.41
C GLU A 221 -14.60 2.46 8.58
N GLY A 222 -14.14 3.70 8.86
CA GLY A 222 -13.12 4.05 9.86
C GLY A 222 -13.37 3.54 11.29
N ASP A 223 -14.63 3.37 11.66
CA ASP A 223 -15.05 2.93 12.99
C ASP A 223 -15.03 1.40 13.16
N THR A 224 -14.79 0.64 12.10
CA THR A 224 -14.79 -0.83 12.19
C THR A 224 -13.47 -1.38 12.67
N LEU A 225 -13.56 -2.50 13.41
CA LEU A 225 -12.37 -3.19 13.92
C LEU A 225 -11.45 -3.68 12.80
N SER A 226 -12.01 -4.17 11.68
CA SER A 226 -11.23 -4.62 10.53
C SER A 226 -10.41 -3.48 9.93
N HIS A 227 -11.03 -2.31 9.76
CA HIS A 227 -10.35 -1.11 9.26
C HIS A 227 -9.28 -0.63 10.23
N GLN A 228 -9.59 -0.53 11.53
CA GLN A 228 -8.62 -0.12 12.56
C GLN A 228 -7.41 -1.06 12.63
N ILE A 229 -7.63 -2.38 12.51
CA ILE A 229 -6.55 -3.37 12.47
C ILE A 229 -5.70 -3.19 11.20
N GLN A 230 -6.33 -2.94 10.04
CA GLN A 230 -5.61 -2.72 8.79
C GLN A 230 -4.74 -1.45 8.85
N VAL A 231 -5.31 -0.32 9.28
CA VAL A 231 -4.58 0.95 9.46
C VAL A 231 -3.46 0.80 10.49
N LEU A 232 -3.71 0.11 11.61
CA LEU A 232 -2.69 -0.13 12.64
C LEU A 232 -1.55 -0.99 12.10
N LYS A 233 -1.84 -2.05 11.34
CA LYS A 233 -0.82 -2.88 10.69
C LYS A 233 0.01 -2.06 9.70
N ALA A 234 -0.64 -1.20 8.92
CA ALA A 234 0.03 -0.33 7.96
C ALA A 234 0.98 0.69 8.62
N HIS A 235 0.66 1.18 9.83
CA HIS A 235 1.57 2.05 10.60
C HIS A 235 2.74 1.31 11.26
N MET A 236 2.62 -0.01 11.45
CA MET A 236 3.62 -0.85 12.11
C MET A 236 4.57 -1.55 11.13
N GLY A 237 4.27 -1.45 9.83
CA GLY A 237 5.05 -2.03 8.73
C GLY A 237 5.78 -0.99 7.91
#